data_AF-A0A606C4V4-F1
#
_entry.id   AF-A0A606C4V4-F1
#
_cell.length_a   1.000
_cell.length_b   1.000
_cell.length_c   1.000
_cell.angle_alpha   90.00
_cell.angle_beta   90.00
_cell.angle_gamma   90.00
#
_symmetry.space_group_name_H-M   'P 1'
#
loop_
_entity.id
_entity.type
_entity.pdbx_description
1 polymer ?
#
loop_
_entity_poly.entity_id
_entity_poly.type
_entity_poly.pdbx_seq_one_letter_code
_entity_poly.pdbx_strand_id
1 'polypeptide(L)'
;NILTDGHIEQIMQVFASKTDVDHLAKTVPQETVAANNYNLSVSSYVEALNTREIIDISELNAELKITVGKIDQLRKDIDSIVAEIEGDEVQK
;
A
#
# COMPACT_ATOMS: atom_id res chain seq x y z
N ASN A 1 7.96 -0.29 26.61
CA ASN A 1 9.14 -0.38 25.75
C ASN A 1 10.33 -0.87 26.57
N ILE A 2 10.50 -2.18 26.69
CA ILE A 2 11.61 -2.80 27.40
C ILE A 2 12.37 -3.66 26.40
N LEU A 3 13.70 -3.53 26.37
CA LEU A 3 14.56 -4.40 25.59
C LEU A 3 14.73 -5.70 26.38
N THR A 4 14.09 -6.76 25.93
CA THR A 4 14.16 -8.08 26.58
C THR A 4 15.44 -8.80 26.17
N ASP A 5 15.82 -9.83 26.92
CA ASP A 5 17.00 -10.64 26.61
C ASP A 5 16.94 -11.25 25.20
N GLY A 6 15.75 -11.67 24.75
CA GLY A 6 15.54 -12.17 23.39
C GLY A 6 15.79 -11.12 22.30
N HIS A 7 15.43 -9.84 22.55
CA HIS A 7 15.77 -8.76 21.62
C HIS A 7 17.28 -8.55 21.53
N ILE A 8 17.98 -8.60 22.68
CA ILE A 8 19.44 -8.43 22.75
C ILE A 8 20.13 -9.57 22.00
N GLU A 9 19.70 -10.81 22.23
CA GLU A 9 20.27 -11.99 21.57
C GLU A 9 20.13 -11.87 20.04
N GLN A 10 18.96 -11.48 19.54
CA GLN A 10 18.74 -11.27 18.11
C GLN A 10 19.67 -10.18 17.55
N ILE A 11 19.80 -9.04 18.24
CA ILE A 11 20.72 -7.96 17.83
C ILE A 11 22.15 -8.47 17.76
N MET A 12 22.60 -9.22 18.77
CA MET A 12 23.96 -9.77 18.84
C MET A 12 24.24 -10.77 17.72
N GLN A 13 23.28 -11.62 17.37
CA GLN A 13 23.41 -12.57 16.26
C GLN A 13 23.56 -11.85 14.92
N VAL A 14 22.70 -10.86 14.64
CA VAL A 14 22.76 -10.07 13.40
C VAL A 14 24.08 -9.32 13.31
N PHE A 15 24.53 -8.69 14.40
CA PHE A 15 25.82 -8.01 14.46
C PHE A 15 27.01 -8.95 14.20
N ALA A 16 27.02 -10.13 14.81
CA ALA A 16 28.10 -11.10 14.65
C ALA A 16 28.19 -11.65 13.22
N SER A 17 27.04 -11.89 12.59
CA SER A 17 26.96 -12.41 11.22
C SER A 17 27.45 -11.40 10.16
N LYS A 18 27.30 -10.10 10.43
CA LYS A 18 27.54 -9.01 9.46
C LYS A 18 26.77 -9.19 8.15
N THR A 19 25.69 -9.97 8.15
CA THR A 19 24.86 -10.18 6.96
C THR A 19 23.84 -9.06 6.80
N ASP A 20 23.53 -8.73 5.56
CA ASP A 20 22.42 -7.84 5.25
C ASP A 20 21.09 -8.54 5.56
N VAL A 21 20.21 -7.84 6.27
CA VAL A 21 18.86 -8.31 6.60
C VAL A 21 17.89 -7.19 6.27
N ASP A 22 16.96 -7.46 5.36
CA ASP A 22 15.99 -6.49 4.89
C ASP A 22 15.26 -5.81 6.05
N HIS A 23 15.19 -4.49 5.98
CA HIS A 23 14.56 -3.62 6.98
C HIS A 23 15.16 -3.68 8.41
N LEU A 24 16.28 -4.36 8.60
CA LEU A 24 16.89 -4.55 9.92
C LEU A 24 18.37 -4.16 9.99
N ALA A 25 19.21 -4.64 9.06
CA ALA A 25 20.66 -4.44 9.11
C ALA A 25 21.29 -4.41 7.73
N LYS A 26 22.36 -3.62 7.58
CA LYS A 26 23.16 -3.56 6.37
C LYS A 26 24.63 -3.37 6.70
N THR A 27 25.50 -4.17 6.10
CA THR A 27 26.94 -4.04 6.15
C THR A 27 27.40 -3.16 4.99
N VAL A 28 27.90 -1.97 5.32
CA VAL A 28 28.34 -0.99 4.31
C VAL A 28 29.86 -0.82 4.35
N PRO A 29 30.52 -0.70 3.19
CA PRO A 29 31.94 -0.35 3.12
C PRO A 29 32.20 1.04 3.70
N GLN A 30 33.42 1.25 4.21
CA GLN A 30 33.82 2.54 4.79
C GLN A 30 33.77 3.67 3.75
N GLU A 31 34.08 3.38 2.49
CA GLU A 31 34.06 4.33 1.39
C GLU A 31 32.65 4.90 1.17
N THR A 32 31.61 4.06 1.31
CA THR A 32 30.21 4.47 1.22
C THR A 32 29.82 5.41 2.36
N VAL A 33 30.31 5.13 3.58
CA VAL A 33 30.08 6.01 4.74
C VAL A 33 30.79 7.35 4.56
N ALA A 34 32.02 7.34 4.04
CA ALA A 34 32.77 8.56 3.76
C ALA A 34 32.09 9.41 2.66
N ALA A 35 31.59 8.77 1.60
CA ALA A 35 30.82 9.44 0.54
C ALA A 35 29.50 10.04 1.05
N ASN A 36 28.91 9.45 2.09
CA ASN A 36 27.71 9.97 2.77
C ASN A 36 28.06 10.89 3.96
N ASN A 37 29.20 11.60 3.88
CA ASN A 37 29.64 12.58 4.88
C ASN A 37 29.73 12.01 6.31
N TYR A 38 30.07 10.72 6.46
CA TYR A 38 30.11 10.02 7.75
C TYR A 38 28.80 10.04 8.52
N ASN A 39 27.67 10.18 7.82
CA ASN A 39 26.36 10.01 8.42
C ASN A 39 26.19 8.55 8.84
N LEU A 40 25.91 8.29 10.11
CA LEU A 40 25.71 6.94 10.67
C LEU A 40 24.24 6.66 11.03
N SER A 41 23.31 7.51 10.57
CA SER A 41 21.89 7.27 10.77
C SER A 41 21.46 5.97 10.08
N VAL A 42 20.80 5.08 10.82
CA VAL A 42 20.29 3.80 10.31
C VAL A 42 19.39 3.99 9.09
N SER A 43 18.58 5.06 9.08
CA SER A 43 17.68 5.41 7.99
C SER A 43 18.39 5.76 6.68
N SER A 44 19.70 6.02 6.71
CA SER A 44 20.50 6.29 5.52
C SER A 44 20.99 5.01 4.83
N TYR A 45 20.85 3.85 5.47
CA TYR A 45 21.39 2.58 4.98
C TYR A 45 20.37 1.45 4.97
N VAL A 46 19.36 1.52 5.83
CA VAL A 46 18.31 0.51 5.97
C VAL A 46 16.97 1.15 5.61
N GLU A 47 16.29 0.59 4.61
CA GLU A 47 14.94 1.01 4.25
C GLU A 47 13.95 0.59 5.33
N ALA A 48 13.13 1.53 5.80
CA ALA A 48 12.10 1.22 6.78
C ALA A 48 11.06 0.26 6.17
N LEU A 49 10.65 -0.75 6.95
CA LEU A 49 9.57 -1.65 6.55
C LEU A 49 8.29 -0.83 6.30
N ASN A 50 7.74 -0.92 5.10
CA ASN A 50 6.44 -0.32 4.79
C ASN A 50 5.34 -1.21 5.38
N THR A 51 4.78 -0.79 6.51
CA THR A 51 3.71 -1.54 7.21
C THR A 51 2.30 -1.19 6.73
N ARG A 52 2.16 -0.48 5.59
CA ARG A 52 0.85 -0.19 5.04
C ARG A 52 0.25 -1.44 4.44
N GLU A 53 -1.07 -1.57 4.58
CA GLU A 53 -1.83 -2.63 3.93
C GLU A 53 -1.64 -2.55 2.40
N ILE A 54 -1.34 -3.68 1.78
CA ILE A 54 -1.28 -3.80 0.33
C ILE A 54 -2.72 -3.94 -0.15
N ILE A 55 -3.29 -2.85 -0.63
CA ILE A 55 -4.62 -2.83 -1.24
C ILE A 55 -4.48 -3.25 -2.71
N ASP A 56 -5.22 -4.26 -3.15
CA ASP A 56 -5.31 -4.59 -4.57
C ASP A 56 -6.15 -3.53 -5.30
N ILE A 57 -5.45 -2.54 -5.85
CA ILE A 57 -6.06 -1.46 -6.63
C ILE A 57 -6.76 -1.99 -7.89
N SER A 58 -6.33 -3.14 -8.42
CA SER A 58 -6.93 -3.74 -9.61
C SER A 58 -8.28 -4.37 -9.29
N GLU A 59 -8.36 -5.10 -8.17
CA GLU A 59 -9.62 -5.64 -7.62
C GLU A 59 -10.59 -4.50 -7.30
N LEU A 60 -10.14 -3.49 -6.55
CA LEU A 60 -10.98 -2.34 -6.19
C LEU A 60 -11.53 -1.63 -7.43
N ASN A 61 -10.72 -1.43 -8.47
CA ASN A 61 -11.18 -0.80 -9.71
C ASN A 61 -12.15 -1.70 -10.50
N ALA A 62 -12.03 -3.02 -10.42
CA ALA A 62 -12.98 -3.94 -11.03
C ALA A 62 -14.34 -3.87 -10.33
N GLU A 63 -14.38 -3.86 -9.01
CA GLU A 63 -15.60 -3.68 -8.22
C GLU A 63 -16.29 -2.34 -8.50
N LEU A 64 -15.50 -1.26 -8.59
CA LEU A 64 -16.01 0.06 -8.95
C LEU A 64 -16.66 0.05 -10.34
N LYS A 65 -16.02 -0.56 -11.35
CA LYS A 65 -16.60 -0.68 -12.70
C LYS A 65 -17.90 -1.47 -12.71
N ILE A 66 -17.96 -2.58 -11.97
CA ILE A 66 -19.18 -3.39 -11.84
C ILE A 66 -20.31 -2.54 -11.23
N THR A 67 -20.00 -1.80 -10.17
CA THR A 67 -20.97 -0.95 -9.47
C THR A 67 -21.48 0.18 -10.35
N VAL A 68 -20.58 0.86 -11.06
CA VAL A 68 -20.95 1.92 -12.03
C VAL A 68 -21.82 1.34 -13.15
N GLY A 69 -21.48 0.17 -13.69
CA GLY A 69 -22.32 -0.49 -14.71
C GLY A 69 -23.74 -0.81 -14.22
N LYS A 70 -23.89 -1.21 -12.96
CA LYS A 70 -25.22 -1.41 -12.35
C LYS A 70 -25.99 -0.10 -12.21
N ILE A 71 -25.32 0.99 -11.81
CA ILE A 71 -25.92 2.32 -11.73
C ILE A 71 -26.40 2.80 -13.10
N ASP A 72 -25.58 2.62 -14.13
CA ASP A 72 -25.93 3.01 -15.50
C ASP A 72 -27.14 2.24 -16.02
N GLN A 73 -27.24 0.95 -15.72
CA GLN A 73 -28.41 0.16 -16.08
C GLN A 73 -29.67 0.66 -15.36
N LEU A 74 -29.59 0.85 -14.04
CA LEU A 74 -30.73 1.36 -13.25
C LEU A 74 -31.19 2.73 -13.74
N ARG A 75 -30.26 3.61 -14.15
CA ARG A 75 -30.61 4.91 -14.73
C ARG A 75 -31.35 4.77 -16.06
N LYS A 76 -30.90 3.88 -16.95
CA LYS A 76 -31.61 3.61 -18.22
C LYS A 76 -33.01 3.06 -17.99
N ASP A 77 -33.16 2.17 -17.00
CA ASP A 77 -34.47 1.61 -16.66
C ASP A 77 -35.42 2.71 -16.16
N ILE A 78 -34.91 3.64 -15.33
CA ILE A 78 -35.66 4.83 -14.89
C ILE A 78 -36.03 5.72 -16.07
N ASP A 79 -35.08 6.04 -16.95
CA ASP A 79 -35.33 6.89 -18.12
C ASP A 79 -36.39 6.27 -19.03
N SER A 80 -36.41 4.93 -19.17
CA SER A 80 -37.44 4.22 -19.93
C SER A 80 -38.83 4.35 -19.29
N ILE A 81 -38.93 4.23 -17.96
CA ILE A 81 -40.20 4.38 -17.23
C ILE A 81 -40.70 5.83 -17.34
N VAL A 82 -39.80 6.81 -17.21
CA VAL A 82 -40.16 8.23 -17.36
C VAL A 82 -40.69 8.51 -18.76
N ALA A 83 -40.02 8.01 -19.80
CA ALA A 83 -40.46 8.18 -21.18
C ALA A 83 -41.84 7.53 -21.45
N GLU A 84 -42.14 6.39 -20.84
CA GLU A 84 -43.46 5.75 -20.91
C GLU A 84 -44.55 6.61 -20.27
N ILE A 85 -44.29 7.14 -19.07
CA ILE A 85 -45.24 8.02 -18.35
C ILE A 85 -45.48 9.33 -19.12
N GLU A 86 -44.42 9.98 -19.59
CA GLU A 86 -44.54 11.22 -20.36
C GLU A 86 -45.25 10.99 -21.71
N GLY A 87 -45.03 9.83 -22.35
CA GLY A 87 -45.73 9.46 -23.58
C GLY A 87 -47.23 9.23 -23.40
N ASP A 88 -47.64 8.68 -22.26
CA ASP A 88 -49.03 8.42 -21.91
C ASP A 88 -49.81 9.69 -21.51
N GLU A 89 -49.16 10.71 -20.95
CA GLU A 89 -49.80 11.99 -20.64
C GLU A 89 -50.10 12.84 -21.90
N VAL A 90 -49.31 12.69 -22.97
CA VAL A 90 -49.50 13.46 -24.22
C VAL A 90 -50.65 12.92 -25.10
N GLN A 91 -51.12 11.69 -24.83
CA GLN A 91 -52.21 11.06 -25.58
C GLN A 91 -53.61 11.21 -24.94
N LYS A 92 -53.73 11.87 -23.79
CA LYS A 92 -55.01 12.24 -23.16
C LYS A 92 -55.37 13.70 -23.41
#